data_AF-A0A399I7S6-F1
#
_entry.id   AF-A0A399I7S6-F1
#
_cell.length_a   1.000
_cell.length_b   1.000
_cell.length_c   1.000
_cell.angle_alpha   90.00
_cell.angle_beta   90.00
_cell.angle_gamma   90.00
#
_symmetry.space_group_name_H-M   'P 1'
#
loop_
_entity.id
_entity.type
_entity.pdbx_description
1 polymer ?
#
loop_
_entity_poly.entity_id
_entity_poly.type
_entity_poly.pdbx_seq_one_letter_code
_entity_poly.pdbx_strand_id
1 'polypeptide(L)'
;MKFVIPCLASFLVTVIIMPLVIRCATTCRCLDVPGERRLHDKTTPRWGGVSFFIGVLPFYLVENGSNTLTPFIAASFLLVAMGMLDDLSSLGWKMKFSVMAVAATIVIFAGDTIIHHIGFYGSLGRADLGLLSIPFTYVSIIGITNAINLLDGLDGLAGGVSLLGFLFMGLAALLAGNVAIAVICFAHVGALGAFLLYNFPRARVFMGDTGSLYLGFSLSVTAVLLTQNASSTVDSMFPVLVLLIPIFDTLRVLLVRLLNGKNPFQADNLHLHYLMVRNNISSTNVTLLFWAVTAAFGCIAIFLTNRASASYLFVGLYAVSFLCLFASSLTQRVVALEGGPDLPPPASRVPDPVGFNCYDTTRPDFIHKGGTMPLKLMVVLGVVLLAAQALAEEPMVLKTVQDKVNYSIGVNVVRNFKQQGTGIDLDILTQGMKDALAGGKLLMTEEELRKTMAAVQTEVLRRQKVAPIVAAKEGQSFLAENKTKEGVITLPSGLQYKVLKAGSGRMPVDGDLVLCNYRGTLLNGNEFDRSYPDRPVTFSVREGGGMPGLSEALKLMPVGSMWQLYIPPRLGYGERGRTSLIGSPVGPNETIIVEVELLAIK
;
A
#
# COMPACT_ATOMS: atom_id res chain seq x y z
N MET A 1 10.16 21.15 6.02
CA MET A 1 11.13 21.96 5.24
C MET A 1 11.98 21.13 4.28
N LYS A 2 12.43 19.92 4.63
CA LYS A 2 13.34 19.10 3.78
C LYS A 2 12.87 18.85 2.33
N PHE A 3 11.56 18.82 2.05
CA PHE A 3 11.02 18.49 0.71
C PHE A 3 10.59 19.70 -0.13
N VAL A 4 10.34 20.83 0.53
CA VAL A 4 10.02 22.09 -0.14
C VAL A 4 11.28 22.65 -0.82
N ILE A 5 12.45 22.45 -0.19
CA ILE A 5 13.74 22.93 -0.71
C ILE A 5 14.04 22.33 -2.09
N PRO A 6 14.01 20.99 -2.30
CA PRO A 6 14.24 20.40 -3.62
C PRO A 6 13.34 20.98 -4.72
N CYS A 7 12.04 21.12 -4.42
CA CYS A 7 11.07 21.67 -5.36
C CYS A 7 11.37 23.14 -5.72
N LEU A 8 11.56 24.00 -4.72
CA LEU A 8 11.83 25.42 -4.99
C LEU A 8 13.19 25.63 -5.66
N ALA A 9 14.22 24.91 -5.23
CA ALA A 9 15.55 25.07 -5.79
C ALA A 9 15.65 24.54 -7.23
N SER A 10 15.07 23.37 -7.54
CA SER A 10 15.04 22.87 -8.93
C SER A 10 14.20 23.76 -9.84
N PHE A 11 13.09 24.32 -9.33
CA PHE A 11 12.28 25.31 -10.03
C PHE A 11 13.11 26.54 -10.39
N LEU A 12 13.79 27.14 -9.40
CA LEU A 12 14.61 28.34 -9.60
C LEU A 12 15.75 28.10 -10.59
N VAL A 13 16.49 26.99 -10.44
CA VAL A 13 17.57 26.61 -11.36
C VAL A 13 17.03 26.46 -12.78
N THR A 14 15.89 25.78 -12.94
CA THR A 14 15.29 25.56 -14.27
C THR A 14 14.81 26.86 -14.90
N VAL A 15 14.16 27.77 -14.14
CA VAL A 15 13.75 29.09 -14.63
C VAL A 15 14.95 29.92 -15.09
N ILE A 16 16.06 29.89 -14.35
CA ILE A 16 17.28 30.64 -14.70
C ILE A 16 17.95 30.08 -15.95
N ILE A 17 17.99 28.76 -16.10
CA ILE A 17 18.66 28.08 -17.21
C ILE A 17 17.83 28.11 -18.49
N MET A 18 16.49 28.13 -18.40
CA MET A 18 15.60 28.04 -19.56
C MET A 18 15.90 29.09 -20.65
N PRO A 19 16.06 30.39 -20.38
CA PRO A 19 16.39 31.37 -21.41
C PRO A 19 17.71 31.09 -22.12
N LEU A 20 18.72 30.54 -21.42
CA LEU A 20 19.98 30.14 -22.02
C LEU A 20 19.78 28.96 -22.97
N VAL A 21 19.03 27.96 -22.55
CA VAL A 21 18.70 26.78 -23.39
C VAL A 21 17.93 27.20 -24.63
N ILE A 22 16.94 28.10 -24.51
CA ILE A 22 16.20 28.65 -25.66
C ILE A 22 17.14 29.35 -26.65
N ARG A 23 18.09 30.15 -26.16
CA ARG A 23 19.10 30.81 -27.01
C ARG A 23 19.98 29.78 -27.72
N CYS A 24 20.52 28.81 -27.00
CA CYS A 24 21.35 27.75 -27.56
C CYS A 24 20.61 26.93 -28.62
N ALA A 25 19.38 26.50 -28.34
CA ALA A 25 18.56 25.76 -29.29
C ALA A 25 18.29 26.57 -30.57
N THR A 26 18.03 27.88 -30.42
CA THR A 26 17.82 28.78 -31.56
C THR A 26 19.10 28.95 -32.38
N THR A 27 20.26 29.13 -31.75
CA THR A 27 21.56 29.25 -32.42
C THR A 27 21.95 27.97 -33.16
N CYS A 28 21.68 26.81 -32.56
CA CYS A 28 21.91 25.50 -33.16
C CYS A 28 20.86 25.10 -34.21
N ARG A 29 19.88 25.96 -34.50
CA ARG A 29 18.73 25.69 -35.39
C ARG A 29 17.93 24.44 -35.00
N CYS A 30 17.93 24.10 -33.70
CA CYS A 30 17.11 23.04 -33.14
C CYS A 30 15.68 23.57 -32.93
N LEU A 31 14.97 23.73 -34.04
CA LEU A 31 13.67 24.37 -34.11
C LEU A 31 12.61 23.41 -34.65
N ASP A 32 11.43 23.48 -34.05
CA ASP A 32 10.25 22.81 -34.52
C ASP A 32 9.47 23.71 -35.46
N VAL A 33 9.43 23.40 -36.76
CA VAL A 33 8.74 24.20 -37.78
C VAL A 33 7.32 23.65 -38.01
N PRO A 34 6.28 24.50 -38.06
CA PRO A 34 4.91 24.08 -38.37
C PRO A 34 4.82 23.27 -39.67
N GLY A 35 3.94 22.26 -39.71
CA GLY A 35 3.71 21.41 -40.89
C GLY A 35 2.42 20.60 -40.76
N GLU A 36 2.02 19.86 -41.80
CA GLU A 36 0.69 19.21 -41.89
C GLU A 36 0.34 18.26 -40.72
N ARG A 37 1.35 17.70 -40.04
CA ARG A 37 1.18 16.80 -38.89
C ARG A 37 1.30 17.50 -37.52
N ARG A 38 1.69 18.77 -37.48
CA ARG A 38 1.98 19.50 -36.23
C ARG A 38 0.89 20.52 -35.95
N LEU A 39 0.36 20.50 -34.72
CA LEU A 39 -0.78 21.32 -34.31
C LEU A 39 -0.40 22.75 -33.86
N HIS A 40 0.86 23.17 -34.06
CA HIS A 40 1.37 24.47 -33.61
C HIS A 40 1.57 25.43 -34.79
N ASP A 41 1.35 26.71 -34.53
CA ASP A 41 1.36 27.77 -35.57
C ASP A 41 2.69 28.53 -35.66
N LYS A 42 3.66 28.25 -34.77
CA LYS A 42 4.90 29.03 -34.64
C LYS A 42 6.12 28.15 -34.53
N THR A 43 7.18 28.55 -35.24
CA THR A 43 8.49 27.93 -35.09
C THR A 43 8.97 28.05 -33.64
N THR A 44 9.13 26.91 -32.97
CA THR A 44 9.38 26.86 -31.53
C THR A 44 10.65 26.05 -31.23
N PRO A 45 11.59 26.56 -30.43
CA PRO A 45 12.80 25.83 -30.06
C PRO A 45 12.52 24.51 -29.32
N ARG A 46 13.36 23.50 -29.55
CA ARG A 46 13.39 22.24 -28.78
C ARG A 46 14.49 22.28 -27.72
N TRP A 47 14.69 21.20 -26.95
CA TRP A 47 15.61 21.08 -25.81
C TRP A 47 15.13 21.65 -24.46
N GLY A 48 13.84 21.91 -24.29
CA GLY A 48 13.29 22.18 -22.95
C GLY A 48 13.68 21.10 -21.93
N GLY A 49 13.85 19.84 -22.39
CA GLY A 49 14.39 18.71 -21.63
C GLY A 49 15.69 18.96 -20.89
N VAL A 50 16.63 19.63 -21.54
CA VAL A 50 17.97 19.92 -20.98
C VAL A 50 17.84 20.80 -19.75
N SER A 51 16.95 21.79 -19.79
CA SER A 51 16.79 22.76 -18.70
C SER A 51 16.33 22.11 -17.39
N PHE A 52 15.30 21.26 -17.45
CA PHE A 52 14.78 20.62 -16.25
C PHE A 52 15.64 19.44 -15.80
N PHE A 53 16.36 18.77 -16.71
CA PHE A 53 17.38 17.79 -16.32
C PHE A 53 18.49 18.44 -15.48
N ILE A 54 19.02 19.59 -15.92
CA ILE A 54 20.01 20.34 -15.14
C ILE A 54 19.42 20.83 -13.81
N GLY A 55 18.15 21.21 -13.78
CA GLY A 55 17.46 21.59 -12.55
C GLY A 55 17.35 20.47 -11.52
N VAL A 56 17.21 19.21 -11.96
CA VAL A 56 17.07 18.04 -11.08
C VAL A 56 18.42 17.43 -10.70
N LEU A 57 19.44 17.52 -11.56
CA LEU A 57 20.73 16.86 -11.41
C LEU A 57 21.41 17.07 -10.03
N PRO A 58 21.42 18.27 -9.41
CA PRO A 58 22.02 18.45 -8.09
C PRO A 58 21.40 17.53 -7.02
N PHE A 59 20.10 17.26 -7.10
CA PHE A 59 19.40 16.40 -6.14
C PHE A 59 19.72 14.93 -6.34
N TYR A 60 19.95 14.50 -7.57
CA TYR A 60 20.50 13.17 -7.82
C TYR A 60 21.86 13.00 -7.18
N LEU A 61 22.75 13.99 -7.34
CA LEU A 61 24.10 13.93 -6.80
C LEU A 61 24.12 13.94 -5.27
N VAL A 62 23.27 14.77 -4.65
CA VAL A 62 23.14 14.85 -3.18
C VAL A 62 22.62 13.54 -2.59
N GLU A 63 21.61 12.92 -3.20
CA GLU A 63 21.05 11.65 -2.71
C GLU A 63 21.91 10.43 -3.09
N ASN A 64 22.96 10.59 -3.90
CA ASN A 64 23.84 9.51 -4.34
C ASN A 64 24.98 9.18 -3.37
N GLY A 65 24.83 9.42 -2.06
CA GLY A 65 25.91 9.23 -1.08
C GLY A 65 26.51 7.82 -1.02
N SER A 66 25.70 6.78 -1.28
CA SER A 66 26.12 5.38 -1.35
C SER A 66 26.42 4.88 -2.77
N ASN A 67 26.48 5.77 -3.76
CA ASN A 67 26.59 5.45 -5.19
C ASN A 67 25.43 4.60 -5.76
N THR A 68 24.33 4.42 -5.02
CA THR A 68 23.18 3.62 -5.44
C THR A 68 22.43 4.22 -6.64
N LEU A 69 22.47 5.54 -6.80
CA LEU A 69 21.84 6.25 -7.93
C LEU A 69 22.78 6.42 -9.13
N THR A 70 24.06 6.06 -9.02
CA THR A 70 25.05 6.21 -10.11
C THR A 70 24.58 5.59 -11.43
N PRO A 71 24.03 4.35 -11.46
CA PRO A 71 23.52 3.76 -12.70
C PRO A 71 22.34 4.55 -13.29
N PHE A 72 21.45 5.05 -12.44
CA PHE A 72 20.31 5.87 -12.86
C PHE A 72 20.74 7.22 -13.44
N ILE A 73 21.73 7.87 -12.82
CA ILE A 73 22.32 9.12 -13.30
C ILE A 73 23.00 8.89 -14.65
N ALA A 74 23.84 7.86 -14.78
CA ALA A 74 24.55 7.54 -16.02
C ALA A 74 23.58 7.25 -17.18
N ALA A 75 22.54 6.45 -16.92
CA ALA A 75 21.50 6.16 -17.91
C ALA A 75 20.68 7.40 -18.29
N SER A 76 20.43 8.32 -17.34
CA SER A 76 19.76 9.60 -17.62
C SER A 76 20.61 10.50 -18.52
N PHE A 77 21.92 10.62 -18.27
CA PHE A 77 22.83 11.35 -19.17
C PHE A 77 22.84 10.74 -20.59
N LEU A 78 22.86 9.42 -20.70
CA LEU A 78 22.81 8.71 -21.98
C LEU A 78 21.54 9.06 -22.77
N LEU A 79 20.37 9.04 -22.11
CA LEU A 79 19.10 9.37 -22.77
C LEU A 79 18.97 10.84 -23.12
N VAL A 80 19.42 11.74 -22.24
CA VAL A 80 19.45 13.19 -22.55
C VAL A 80 20.36 13.45 -23.75
N ALA A 81 21.56 12.88 -23.78
CA ALA A 81 22.48 13.03 -24.92
C ALA A 81 21.87 12.47 -26.22
N MET A 82 21.25 11.29 -26.16
CA MET A 82 20.61 10.70 -27.34
C MET A 82 19.43 11.54 -27.83
N GLY A 83 18.56 12.00 -26.93
CA GLY A 83 17.43 12.85 -27.31
C GLY A 83 17.88 14.21 -27.85
N MET A 84 18.98 14.78 -27.36
CA MET A 84 19.54 16.02 -27.92
C MET A 84 20.02 15.81 -29.37
N LEU A 85 20.66 14.67 -29.65
CA LEU A 85 21.08 14.29 -30.99
C LEU A 85 19.87 14.04 -31.91
N ASP A 86 18.83 13.41 -31.36
CA ASP A 86 17.58 13.19 -32.08
C ASP A 86 16.86 14.49 -32.45
N ASP A 87 16.77 15.42 -31.51
CA ASP A 87 16.14 16.73 -31.73
C ASP A 87 16.87 17.54 -32.83
N LEU A 88 18.16 17.26 -33.08
CA LEU A 88 18.96 17.88 -34.15
C LEU A 88 18.88 17.15 -35.50
N SER A 89 18.93 15.81 -35.47
CA SER A 89 19.19 15.00 -36.67
C SER A 89 18.12 13.97 -37.01
N SER A 90 17.05 13.87 -36.20
CA SER A 90 15.94 12.92 -36.36
C SER A 90 16.42 11.48 -36.57
N LEU A 91 16.84 10.84 -35.47
CA LEU A 91 17.30 9.46 -35.44
C LEU A 91 16.15 8.48 -35.71
N GLY A 92 16.49 7.37 -36.36
CA GLY A 92 15.54 6.28 -36.59
C GLY A 92 15.13 5.57 -35.29
N TRP A 93 13.90 5.03 -35.27
CA TRP A 93 13.33 4.33 -34.10
C TRP A 93 14.21 3.18 -33.57
N LYS A 94 14.97 2.50 -34.43
CA LYS A 94 15.90 1.43 -34.04
C LYS A 94 17.01 1.92 -33.13
N MET A 95 17.59 3.09 -33.42
CA MET A 95 18.63 3.69 -32.59
C MET A 95 18.06 4.13 -31.25
N LYS A 96 16.91 4.80 -31.25
CA LYS A 96 16.20 5.21 -30.03
C LYS A 96 15.94 4.01 -29.13
N PHE A 97 15.37 2.95 -29.69
CA PHE A 97 15.07 1.71 -28.96
C PHE A 97 16.33 1.05 -28.41
N SER A 98 17.41 1.00 -29.20
CA SER A 98 18.68 0.40 -28.77
C SER A 98 19.29 1.16 -27.59
N VAL A 99 19.28 2.50 -27.63
CA VAL A 99 19.79 3.31 -26.52
C VAL A 99 18.89 3.23 -25.29
N MET A 100 17.57 3.19 -25.45
CA MET A 100 16.64 2.92 -24.33
C MET A 100 16.88 1.54 -23.70
N ALA A 101 17.15 0.52 -24.53
CA ALA A 101 17.50 -0.80 -24.04
C ALA A 101 18.81 -0.77 -23.24
N VAL A 102 19.86 -0.10 -23.74
CA VAL A 102 21.12 0.07 -23.01
C VAL A 102 20.91 0.82 -21.69
N ALA A 103 20.14 1.91 -21.68
CA ALA A 103 19.80 2.65 -20.47
C ALA A 103 19.07 1.76 -19.45
N ALA A 104 18.11 0.95 -19.90
CA ALA A 104 17.41 -0.03 -19.07
C ALA A 104 18.37 -1.12 -18.54
N THR A 105 19.29 -1.63 -19.37
CA THR A 105 20.33 -2.59 -18.96
C THR A 105 21.20 -2.05 -17.83
N ILE A 106 21.62 -0.79 -17.92
CA ILE A 106 22.45 -0.14 -16.89
C ILE A 106 21.71 -0.15 -15.54
N VAL A 107 20.45 0.28 -15.49
CA VAL A 107 19.72 0.34 -14.21
C VAL A 107 19.30 -1.04 -13.70
N ILE A 108 18.99 -1.99 -14.58
CA ILE A 108 18.60 -3.35 -14.19
C ILE A 108 19.79 -4.09 -13.56
N PHE A 109 20.95 -4.08 -14.21
CA PHE A 109 22.07 -4.93 -13.78
C PHE A 109 23.09 -4.22 -12.89
N ALA A 110 23.37 -2.93 -13.13
CA ALA A 110 24.28 -2.17 -12.27
C ALA A 110 23.55 -1.45 -11.13
N GLY A 111 22.26 -1.15 -11.30
CA GLY A 111 21.43 -0.46 -10.30
C GLY A 111 20.44 -1.34 -9.54
N ASP A 112 20.45 -2.67 -9.78
CA ASP A 112 19.54 -3.65 -9.16
C ASP A 112 18.06 -3.21 -9.19
N THR A 113 17.67 -2.48 -10.23
CA THR A 113 16.33 -1.90 -10.37
C THR A 113 15.44 -2.90 -11.09
N ILE A 114 14.94 -3.91 -10.36
CA ILE A 114 14.17 -5.03 -10.91
C ILE A 114 12.76 -5.06 -10.31
N ILE A 115 11.76 -5.27 -11.16
CA ILE A 115 10.39 -5.57 -10.74
C ILE A 115 10.28 -7.05 -10.42
N HIS A 116 10.22 -7.39 -9.14
CA HIS A 116 10.11 -8.77 -8.68
C HIS A 116 8.66 -9.24 -8.55
N HIS A 117 7.74 -8.32 -8.23
CA HIS A 117 6.34 -8.64 -7.98
C HIS A 117 5.39 -7.53 -8.43
N ILE A 118 4.20 -7.93 -8.86
CA ILE A 118 3.15 -7.03 -9.39
C ILE A 118 2.01 -6.80 -8.37
N GLY A 119 2.32 -6.92 -7.08
CA GLY A 119 1.37 -6.72 -5.98
C GLY A 119 0.94 -8.02 -5.29
N PHE A 120 0.04 -7.86 -4.33
CA PHE A 120 -0.54 -8.86 -3.44
C PHE A 120 -2.07 -8.96 -3.63
N TYR A 121 -2.54 -10.12 -4.08
CA TYR A 121 -3.93 -10.32 -4.50
C TYR A 121 -4.72 -11.20 -3.51
N GLY A 122 -4.78 -10.78 -2.24
CA GLY A 122 -5.58 -11.45 -1.21
C GLY A 122 -5.17 -12.91 -1.01
N SER A 123 -6.12 -13.84 -1.18
CA SER A 123 -5.89 -15.29 -1.04
C SER A 123 -4.92 -15.87 -2.07
N LEU A 124 -4.71 -15.20 -3.21
CA LEU A 124 -3.72 -15.59 -4.22
C LEU A 124 -2.27 -15.30 -3.77
N GLY A 125 -2.10 -14.50 -2.72
CA GLY A 125 -0.78 -14.13 -2.21
C GLY A 125 -0.07 -13.08 -3.08
N ARG A 126 1.26 -12.99 -2.93
CA ARG A 126 2.11 -12.09 -3.70
C ARG A 126 2.32 -12.66 -5.11
N ALA A 127 2.03 -11.88 -6.13
CA ALA A 127 2.26 -12.27 -7.52
C ALA A 127 3.73 -12.00 -7.91
N ASP A 128 4.59 -12.98 -7.64
CA ASP A 128 6.00 -12.95 -7.99
C ASP A 128 6.23 -13.32 -9.47
N LEU A 129 7.11 -12.58 -10.14
CA LEU A 129 7.41 -12.76 -11.57
C LEU A 129 8.50 -13.84 -11.82
N GLY A 130 9.33 -14.14 -10.82
CA GLY A 130 10.41 -15.12 -10.95
C GLY A 130 11.33 -14.80 -12.13
N LEU A 131 11.51 -15.76 -13.06
CA LEU A 131 12.33 -15.59 -14.27
C LEU A 131 11.82 -14.47 -15.20
N LEU A 132 10.54 -14.12 -15.13
CA LEU A 132 9.95 -13.05 -15.94
C LEU A 132 10.25 -11.64 -15.40
N SER A 133 10.86 -11.52 -14.22
CA SER A 133 11.17 -10.22 -13.58
C SER A 133 12.00 -9.32 -14.50
N ILE A 134 13.07 -9.85 -15.11
CA ILE A 134 13.97 -9.07 -15.97
C ILE A 134 13.26 -8.65 -17.27
N PRO A 135 12.66 -9.55 -18.08
CA PRO A 135 11.91 -9.16 -19.27
C PRO A 135 10.78 -8.16 -18.96
N PHE A 136 10.05 -8.37 -17.87
CA PHE A 136 8.96 -7.47 -17.46
C PHE A 136 9.48 -6.08 -17.08
N THR A 137 10.65 -6.01 -16.44
CA THR A 137 11.29 -4.72 -16.10
C THR A 137 11.70 -3.95 -17.35
N TYR A 138 12.29 -4.62 -18.35
CA TYR A 138 12.58 -3.99 -19.65
C TYR A 138 11.32 -3.44 -20.32
N VAL A 139 10.26 -4.25 -20.39
CA VAL A 139 8.98 -3.84 -20.99
C VAL A 139 8.39 -2.65 -20.24
N SER A 140 8.48 -2.63 -18.91
CA SER A 140 7.94 -1.55 -18.07
C SER A 140 8.72 -0.25 -18.26
N ILE A 141 10.06 -0.29 -18.18
CA ILE A 141 10.91 0.89 -18.33
C ILE A 141 10.79 1.48 -19.73
N ILE A 142 11.00 0.66 -20.77
CA ILE A 142 10.95 1.12 -22.16
C ILE A 142 9.53 1.52 -22.55
N GLY A 143 8.52 0.76 -22.10
CA GLY A 143 7.12 1.01 -22.38
C GLY A 143 6.64 2.35 -21.81
N ILE A 144 6.91 2.62 -20.54
CA ILE A 144 6.57 3.91 -19.90
C ILE A 144 7.38 5.06 -20.55
N THR A 145 8.66 4.83 -20.85
CA THR A 145 9.50 5.81 -21.56
C THR A 145 8.88 6.24 -22.89
N ASN A 146 8.51 5.25 -23.70
CA ASN A 146 7.88 5.49 -24.99
C ASN A 146 6.46 6.07 -24.84
N ALA A 147 5.72 5.71 -23.79
CA ALA A 147 4.39 6.24 -23.54
C ALA A 147 4.39 7.74 -23.27
N ILE A 148 5.38 8.24 -22.52
CA ILE A 148 5.53 9.68 -22.27
C ILE A 148 6.01 10.41 -23.53
N ASN A 149 6.92 9.80 -24.33
CA ASN A 149 7.32 10.35 -25.63
C ASN A 149 6.12 10.52 -26.57
N LEU A 150 5.29 9.49 -26.72
CA LEU A 150 4.08 9.54 -27.56
C LEU A 150 2.99 10.50 -27.05
N LEU A 151 3.02 10.82 -25.75
CA LEU A 151 2.10 11.78 -25.14
C LEU A 151 2.49 13.23 -25.43
N ASP A 152 3.73 13.52 -25.84
CA ASP A 152 4.26 14.86 -26.10
C ASP A 152 3.80 15.45 -27.45
N GLY A 153 2.47 15.49 -27.65
CA GLY A 153 1.84 16.00 -28.87
C GLY A 153 1.14 17.36 -28.72
N LEU A 154 0.91 17.84 -27.50
CA LEU A 154 0.23 19.09 -27.19
C LEU A 154 0.98 19.89 -26.10
N ASP A 155 0.92 21.21 -26.20
CA ASP A 155 1.46 22.16 -25.21
C ASP A 155 1.01 21.80 -23.78
N GLY A 156 1.98 21.49 -22.91
CA GLY A 156 1.80 21.17 -21.51
C GLY A 156 1.36 19.73 -21.20
N LEU A 157 0.99 18.92 -22.21
CA LEU A 157 0.37 17.61 -21.98
C LEU A 157 1.32 16.63 -21.27
N ALA A 158 2.41 16.24 -21.93
CA ALA A 158 3.38 15.30 -21.33
C ALA A 158 4.06 15.89 -20.08
N GLY A 159 4.33 17.21 -20.07
CA GLY A 159 4.97 17.89 -18.96
C GLY A 159 4.13 17.87 -17.69
N GLY A 160 2.83 18.17 -17.79
CA GLY A 160 1.95 18.18 -16.62
C GLY A 160 1.52 16.80 -16.16
N VAL A 161 1.32 15.83 -17.08
CA VAL A 161 1.10 14.43 -16.68
C VAL A 161 2.32 13.88 -15.94
N SER A 162 3.54 14.19 -16.41
CA SER A 162 4.78 13.79 -15.72
C SER A 162 4.94 14.50 -14.37
N LEU A 163 4.60 15.79 -14.28
CA LEU A 163 4.63 16.55 -13.03
C LEU A 163 3.71 15.92 -11.99
N LEU A 164 2.47 15.59 -12.37
CA LEU A 164 1.53 14.91 -11.48
C LEU A 164 2.02 13.50 -11.11
N GLY A 165 2.61 12.77 -12.06
CA GLY A 165 3.25 11.48 -11.81
C GLY A 165 4.28 11.55 -10.69
N PHE A 166 5.24 12.48 -10.80
CA PHE A 166 6.23 12.71 -9.74
C PHE A 166 5.62 13.26 -8.46
N LEU A 167 4.59 14.11 -8.53
CA LEU A 167 3.91 14.64 -7.35
C LEU A 167 3.31 13.51 -6.51
N PHE A 168 2.52 12.63 -7.11
CA PHE A 168 1.88 11.53 -6.38
C PHE A 168 2.86 10.47 -5.91
N MET A 169 3.89 10.14 -6.71
CA MET A 169 4.97 9.25 -6.26
C MET A 169 5.79 9.89 -5.13
N GLY A 170 6.03 11.20 -5.16
CA GLY A 170 6.69 11.94 -4.09
C GLY A 170 5.87 11.96 -2.81
N LEU A 171 4.56 12.19 -2.90
CA LEU A 171 3.64 12.10 -1.76
C LEU A 171 3.60 10.68 -1.17
N ALA A 172 3.54 9.64 -2.00
CA ALA A 172 3.60 8.25 -1.54
C ALA A 172 4.95 7.93 -0.87
N ALA A 173 6.06 8.40 -1.44
CA ALA A 173 7.39 8.25 -0.85
C ALA A 173 7.48 8.91 0.52
N LEU A 174 6.90 10.10 0.69
CA LEU A 174 6.81 10.78 2.00
C LEU A 174 6.03 9.97 3.02
N LEU A 175 4.85 9.47 2.64
CA LEU A 175 4.00 8.66 3.51
C LEU A 175 4.68 7.34 3.91
N ALA A 176 5.49 6.77 3.00
CA ALA A 176 6.29 5.58 3.25
C ALA A 176 7.62 5.85 3.99
N GLY A 177 7.95 7.11 4.30
CA GLY A 177 9.21 7.48 4.94
C GLY A 177 10.45 7.38 4.05
N ASN A 178 10.29 7.18 2.74
CA ASN A 178 11.40 7.12 1.78
C ASN A 178 11.81 8.53 1.34
N VAL A 179 12.67 9.15 2.15
CA VAL A 179 13.12 10.54 1.99
C VAL A 179 13.85 10.77 0.66
N ALA A 180 14.74 9.85 0.25
CA ALA A 180 15.55 10.00 -0.95
C ALA A 180 14.69 10.07 -2.23
N ILE A 181 13.73 9.15 -2.36
CA ILE A 181 12.80 9.14 -3.50
C ILE A 181 11.87 10.36 -3.46
N ALA A 182 11.42 10.79 -2.28
CA ALA A 182 10.65 12.00 -2.15
C ALA A 182 11.42 13.24 -2.65
N VAL A 183 12.69 13.40 -2.25
CA VAL A 183 13.56 14.50 -2.71
C VAL A 183 13.67 14.52 -4.23
N ILE A 184 13.91 13.36 -4.85
CA ILE A 184 13.99 13.21 -6.30
C ILE A 184 12.66 13.61 -6.97
N CYS A 185 11.53 13.10 -6.49
CA CYS A 185 10.22 13.42 -7.02
C CYS A 185 9.90 14.92 -6.93
N PHE A 186 10.12 15.54 -5.76
CA PHE A 186 9.84 16.97 -5.59
C PHE A 186 10.79 17.86 -6.39
N ALA A 187 12.04 17.44 -6.61
CA ALA A 187 12.93 18.12 -7.55
C ALA A 187 12.36 18.10 -8.98
N HIS A 188 11.82 16.97 -9.46
CA HIS A 188 11.16 16.93 -10.75
C HIS A 188 9.90 17.81 -10.79
N VAL A 189 9.08 17.81 -9.74
CA VAL A 189 7.89 18.66 -9.65
C VAL A 189 8.26 20.14 -9.83
N GLY A 190 9.31 20.60 -9.14
CA GLY A 190 9.81 21.96 -9.27
C GLY A 190 10.31 22.29 -10.67
N ALA A 191 11.17 21.44 -11.22
CA ALA A 191 11.75 21.65 -12.55
C ALA A 191 10.68 21.62 -13.67
N LEU A 192 9.71 20.71 -13.58
CA LEU A 192 8.59 20.66 -14.51
C LEU A 192 7.61 21.81 -14.33
N GLY A 193 7.39 22.28 -13.10
CA GLY A 193 6.60 23.48 -12.83
C GLY A 193 7.21 24.70 -13.52
N ALA A 194 8.53 24.84 -13.47
CA ALA A 194 9.26 25.88 -14.20
C ALA A 194 9.15 25.72 -15.71
N PHE A 195 9.30 24.51 -16.24
CA PHE A 195 9.13 24.22 -17.67
C PHE A 195 7.73 24.59 -18.18
N LEU A 196 6.68 24.25 -17.43
CA LEU A 196 5.29 24.52 -17.81
C LEU A 196 5.00 26.03 -17.93
N LEU A 197 5.71 26.90 -17.20
CA LEU A 197 5.60 28.35 -17.41
C LEU A 197 6.02 28.81 -18.81
N TYR A 198 6.90 28.05 -19.46
CA TYR A 198 7.37 28.34 -20.83
C TYR A 198 6.64 27.52 -21.88
N ASN A 199 6.04 26.40 -21.50
CA ASN A 199 5.43 25.46 -22.44
C ASN A 199 3.89 25.54 -22.52
N PHE A 200 3.20 25.83 -21.41
CA PHE A 200 1.73 25.86 -21.35
C PHE A 200 1.19 27.29 -21.12
N PRO A 201 0.04 27.67 -21.72
CA PRO A 201 -0.76 26.97 -22.73
C PRO A 201 -0.32 27.24 -24.17
N ARG A 202 0.71 28.09 -24.35
CA ARG A 202 1.29 28.42 -25.65
C ARG A 202 2.80 28.26 -25.54
N ALA A 203 3.33 27.25 -26.23
CA ALA A 203 4.73 26.89 -26.09
C ALA A 203 5.67 27.97 -26.63
N ARG A 204 6.62 28.38 -25.78
CA ARG A 204 7.83 29.13 -26.15
C ARG A 204 9.04 28.21 -26.33
N VAL A 205 8.94 26.99 -25.82
CA VAL A 205 9.93 25.93 -25.92
C VAL A 205 9.22 24.58 -25.80
N PHE A 206 9.61 23.61 -26.62
CA PHE A 206 9.19 22.22 -26.51
C PHE A 206 10.23 21.41 -25.73
N MET A 207 9.78 20.38 -25.00
CA MET A 207 10.72 19.53 -24.27
C MET A 207 11.62 18.74 -25.24
N GLY A 208 11.09 18.37 -26.40
CA GLY A 208 11.77 17.55 -27.41
C GLY A 208 11.90 16.10 -26.96
N ASP A 209 12.46 15.27 -27.84
CA ASP A 209 12.76 13.87 -27.51
C ASP A 209 13.76 13.78 -26.35
N THR A 210 14.64 14.79 -26.21
CA THR A 210 15.49 14.97 -25.02
C THR A 210 14.71 14.89 -23.72
N GLY A 211 13.63 15.66 -23.61
CA GLY A 211 12.86 15.76 -22.38
C GLY A 211 11.94 14.58 -22.18
N SER A 212 11.20 14.18 -23.22
CA SER A 212 10.16 13.17 -23.08
C SER A 212 10.72 11.78 -22.79
N LEU A 213 11.87 11.41 -23.39
CA LEU A 213 12.56 10.16 -23.10
C LEU A 213 13.16 10.14 -21.69
N TYR A 214 13.82 11.22 -21.27
CA TYR A 214 14.37 11.31 -19.92
C TYR A 214 13.25 11.27 -18.85
N LEU A 215 12.12 11.96 -19.06
CA LEU A 215 11.01 11.96 -18.10
C LEU A 215 10.34 10.60 -17.99
N GLY A 216 10.03 9.96 -19.12
CA GLY A 216 9.42 8.64 -19.09
C GLY A 216 10.34 7.58 -18.46
N PHE A 217 11.64 7.65 -18.76
CA PHE A 217 12.64 6.81 -18.08
C PHE A 217 12.69 7.10 -16.57
N SER A 218 12.78 8.36 -16.18
CA SER A 218 12.87 8.76 -14.77
C SER A 218 11.62 8.39 -13.97
N LEU A 219 10.42 8.56 -14.55
CA LEU A 219 9.16 8.10 -13.96
C LEU A 219 9.17 6.59 -13.75
N SER A 220 9.63 5.83 -14.75
CA SER A 220 9.66 4.37 -14.68
C SER A 220 10.65 3.85 -13.63
N VAL A 221 11.87 4.37 -13.59
CA VAL A 221 12.89 3.96 -12.60
C VAL A 221 12.46 4.37 -11.20
N THR A 222 11.95 5.59 -11.03
CA THR A 222 11.43 6.06 -9.73
C THR A 222 10.28 5.20 -9.24
N ALA A 223 9.37 4.77 -10.13
CA ALA A 223 8.29 3.85 -9.79
C ALA A 223 8.80 2.49 -9.28
N VAL A 224 9.85 1.95 -9.89
CA VAL A 224 10.49 0.70 -9.42
C VAL A 224 11.16 0.91 -8.06
N LEU A 225 11.98 1.95 -7.90
CA LEU A 225 12.66 2.26 -6.64
C LEU A 225 11.67 2.53 -5.49
N LEU A 226 10.53 3.13 -5.80
CA LEU A 226 9.48 3.42 -4.83
C LEU A 226 8.78 2.14 -4.35
N THR A 227 8.56 1.14 -5.22
CA THR A 227 7.68 0.00 -4.91
C THR A 227 8.41 -1.30 -4.61
N GLN A 228 9.61 -1.50 -5.16
CA GLN A 228 10.31 -2.79 -5.08
C GLN A 228 11.33 -2.87 -3.94
N ASN A 229 11.61 -1.77 -3.26
CA ASN A 229 12.46 -1.80 -2.06
C ASN A 229 11.78 -2.65 -0.98
N ALA A 230 12.52 -3.57 -0.35
CA ALA A 230 12.00 -4.49 0.66
C ALA A 230 11.33 -3.81 1.86
N SER A 231 11.69 -2.55 2.15
CA SER A 231 11.09 -1.76 3.24
C SER A 231 9.92 -0.88 2.78
N SER A 232 9.57 -0.89 1.50
CA SER A 232 8.52 -0.02 0.98
C SER A 232 7.14 -0.53 1.34
N THR A 233 6.28 0.40 1.77
CA THR A 233 4.86 0.16 2.01
C THR A 233 3.99 0.54 0.80
N VAL A 234 4.60 1.05 -0.28
CA VAL A 234 3.88 1.48 -1.49
C VAL A 234 3.73 0.28 -2.44
N ASP A 235 2.48 -0.01 -2.82
CA ASP A 235 2.15 -1.14 -3.69
C ASP A 235 2.67 -0.98 -5.13
N SER A 236 3.09 -2.09 -5.76
CA SER A 236 3.55 -2.13 -7.16
C SER A 236 2.53 -1.58 -8.17
N MET A 237 1.23 -1.63 -7.87
CA MET A 237 0.17 -1.10 -8.75
C MET A 237 -0.04 0.41 -8.60
N PHE A 238 0.53 1.05 -7.58
CA PHE A 238 0.39 2.49 -7.35
C PHE A 238 0.83 3.32 -8.58
N PRO A 239 2.06 3.14 -9.13
CA PRO A 239 2.50 3.92 -10.29
C PRO A 239 1.71 3.60 -11.57
N VAL A 240 1.22 2.36 -11.70
CA VAL A 240 0.37 1.94 -12.82
C VAL A 240 -0.94 2.73 -12.84
N LEU A 241 -1.56 2.92 -11.67
CA LEU A 241 -2.78 3.71 -11.56
C LEU A 241 -2.52 5.21 -11.79
N VAL A 242 -1.44 5.76 -11.23
CA VAL A 242 -1.05 7.16 -11.44
C VAL A 242 -0.78 7.46 -12.92
N LEU A 243 -0.09 6.56 -13.61
CA LEU A 243 0.28 6.69 -15.03
C LEU A 243 -0.69 5.96 -15.96
N LEU A 244 -1.93 5.72 -15.52
CA LEU A 244 -2.87 4.88 -16.26
C LEU A 244 -3.13 5.41 -17.68
N ILE A 245 -3.29 6.72 -17.85
CA ILE A 245 -3.59 7.32 -19.15
C ILE A 245 -2.49 7.07 -20.19
N PRO A 246 -1.20 7.44 -19.98
CA PRO A 246 -0.15 7.19 -20.97
C PRO A 246 0.05 5.70 -21.25
N ILE A 247 -0.02 4.86 -20.21
CA ILE A 247 0.08 3.39 -20.36
C ILE A 247 -1.06 2.87 -21.23
N PHE A 248 -2.30 3.24 -20.90
CA PHE A 248 -3.48 2.85 -21.65
C PHE A 248 -3.42 3.30 -23.12
N ASP A 249 -3.10 4.57 -23.37
CA ASP A 249 -3.11 5.13 -24.72
C ASP A 249 -2.10 4.41 -25.62
N THR A 250 -0.90 4.15 -25.09
CA THR A 250 0.16 3.42 -25.79
C THR A 250 -0.24 1.99 -26.07
N LEU A 251 -0.71 1.24 -25.05
CA LEU A 251 -1.13 -0.15 -25.22
C LEU A 251 -2.30 -0.29 -26.19
N ARG A 252 -3.29 0.61 -26.12
CA ARG A 252 -4.44 0.63 -27.04
C ARG A 252 -3.96 0.77 -28.47
N VAL A 253 -3.12 1.77 -28.74
CA VAL A 253 -2.66 2.06 -30.09
C VAL A 253 -1.78 0.92 -30.63
N LEU A 254 -0.89 0.34 -29.81
CA LEU A 254 -0.13 -0.86 -30.18
C LEU A 254 -1.04 -2.03 -30.54
N LEU A 255 -2.07 -2.29 -29.73
CA LEU A 255 -3.03 -3.37 -29.96
C LEU A 255 -3.81 -3.16 -31.26
N VAL A 256 -4.33 -1.94 -31.49
CA VAL A 256 -5.05 -1.60 -32.72
C VAL A 256 -4.17 -1.81 -33.96
N ARG A 257 -2.87 -1.49 -33.89
CA ARG A 257 -1.94 -1.73 -35.00
C ARG A 257 -1.73 -3.23 -35.25
N LEU A 258 -1.50 -4.00 -34.18
CA LEU A 258 -1.35 -5.46 -34.26
C LEU A 258 -2.57 -6.14 -34.87
N LEU A 259 -3.76 -5.77 -34.43
CA LEU A 259 -5.02 -6.32 -34.94
C LEU A 259 -5.26 -5.99 -36.42
N ASN A 260 -4.69 -4.88 -36.91
CA ASN A 260 -4.75 -4.46 -38.31
C ASN A 260 -3.53 -4.92 -39.15
N GLY A 261 -2.67 -5.80 -38.60
CA GLY A 261 -1.47 -6.28 -39.30
C GLY A 261 -0.41 -5.20 -39.58
N LYS A 262 -0.49 -4.04 -38.92
CA LYS A 262 0.48 -2.94 -39.06
C LYS A 262 1.63 -3.07 -38.07
N ASN A 263 2.78 -2.47 -38.39
CA ASN A 263 3.91 -2.45 -37.48
C ASN A 263 3.55 -1.65 -36.19
N PRO A 264 3.66 -2.26 -34.99
CA PRO A 264 3.31 -1.59 -33.74
C PRO A 264 4.14 -0.33 -33.45
N PHE A 265 5.38 -0.26 -33.95
CA PHE A 265 6.31 0.84 -33.66
C PHE A 265 6.27 1.97 -34.71
N GLN A 266 5.34 1.92 -35.65
CA GLN A 266 5.14 2.99 -36.62
C GLN A 266 4.40 4.18 -35.99
N ALA A 267 4.80 5.41 -36.32
CA ALA A 267 4.15 6.63 -35.84
C ALA A 267 2.76 6.83 -36.48
N ASP A 268 1.76 7.26 -35.69
CA ASP A 268 0.42 7.63 -36.17
C ASP A 268 -0.25 8.74 -35.32
N ASN A 269 -1.48 9.09 -35.70
CA ASN A 269 -2.32 10.07 -35.01
C ASN A 269 -3.54 9.41 -34.33
N LEU A 270 -3.43 8.14 -33.93
CA LEU A 270 -4.53 7.38 -33.30
C LEU A 270 -4.55 7.51 -31.78
N HIS A 271 -3.61 8.28 -31.23
CA HIS A 271 -3.52 8.61 -29.81
C HIS A 271 -4.72 9.44 -29.35
N LEU A 272 -5.11 9.25 -28.08
CA LEU A 272 -6.39 9.76 -27.55
C LEU A 272 -6.48 11.29 -27.63
N HIS A 273 -5.37 11.98 -27.41
CA HIS A 273 -5.31 13.44 -27.49
C HIS A 273 -5.55 13.95 -28.93
N TYR A 274 -5.02 13.29 -29.96
CA TYR A 274 -5.32 13.61 -31.36
C TYR A 274 -6.78 13.34 -31.71
N LEU A 275 -7.33 12.21 -31.24
CA LEU A 275 -8.75 11.88 -31.46
C LEU A 275 -9.67 12.93 -30.84
N MET A 276 -9.35 13.43 -29.64
CA MET A 276 -10.10 14.51 -28.99
C MET A 276 -10.01 15.84 -29.77
N VAL A 277 -8.81 16.23 -30.21
CA VAL A 277 -8.62 17.46 -31.00
C VAL A 277 -9.37 17.41 -32.32
N ARG A 278 -9.34 16.26 -33.01
CA ARG A 278 -10.14 16.02 -34.23
C ARG A 278 -11.65 16.08 -34.01
N ASN A 279 -12.11 15.84 -32.78
CA ASN A 279 -13.51 16.04 -32.36
C ASN A 279 -13.79 17.49 -31.89
N ASN A 280 -13.01 18.47 -32.37
CA ASN A 280 -13.17 19.90 -32.08
C ASN A 280 -12.99 20.28 -30.60
N ILE A 281 -12.31 19.47 -29.81
CA ILE A 281 -11.91 19.85 -28.44
C ILE A 281 -10.59 20.62 -28.53
N SER A 282 -10.50 21.82 -27.96
CA SER A 282 -9.28 22.62 -28.01
C SER A 282 -8.10 21.91 -27.32
N SER A 283 -6.89 22.06 -27.87
CA SER A 283 -5.66 21.45 -27.34
C SER A 283 -5.43 21.74 -25.85
N THR A 284 -5.78 22.96 -25.41
CA THR A 284 -5.71 23.37 -24.00
C THR A 284 -6.69 22.58 -23.14
N ASN A 285 -7.94 22.40 -23.58
CA ASN A 285 -8.95 21.65 -22.83
C ASN A 285 -8.60 20.15 -22.76
N VAL A 286 -8.06 19.58 -23.84
CA VAL A 286 -7.53 18.20 -23.84
C VAL A 286 -6.42 18.06 -22.79
N THR A 287 -5.48 19.00 -22.77
CA THR A 287 -4.37 19.01 -21.80
C THR A 287 -4.88 19.08 -20.35
N LEU A 288 -5.78 20.03 -20.06
CA LEU A 288 -6.37 20.17 -18.72
C LEU A 288 -7.17 18.95 -18.30
N LEU A 289 -7.89 18.31 -19.23
CA LEU A 289 -8.62 17.07 -18.97
C LEU A 289 -7.67 15.94 -18.58
N PHE A 290 -6.56 15.76 -19.31
CA PHE A 290 -5.56 14.75 -18.97
C PHE A 290 -4.96 15.01 -17.59
N TRP A 291 -4.64 16.27 -17.25
CA TRP A 291 -4.16 16.62 -15.91
C TRP A 291 -5.19 16.31 -14.84
N ALA A 292 -6.47 16.66 -15.04
CA ALA A 292 -7.53 16.40 -14.09
C ALA A 292 -7.74 14.89 -13.86
N VAL A 293 -7.72 14.08 -14.92
CA VAL A 293 -7.88 12.62 -14.81
C VAL A 293 -6.65 11.98 -14.16
N THR A 294 -5.43 12.39 -14.51
CA THR A 294 -4.20 11.94 -13.84
C THR A 294 -4.22 12.31 -12.36
N ALA A 295 -4.67 13.52 -12.01
CA ALA A 295 -4.80 13.94 -10.62
C ALA A 295 -5.85 13.12 -9.87
N ALA A 296 -6.99 12.82 -10.49
CA ALA A 296 -8.01 11.96 -9.90
C ALA A 296 -7.46 10.55 -9.62
N PHE A 297 -6.78 9.91 -10.59
CA PHE A 297 -6.16 8.61 -10.37
C PHE A 297 -5.05 8.64 -9.32
N GLY A 298 -4.26 9.71 -9.26
CA GLY A 298 -3.27 9.90 -8.20
C GLY A 298 -3.88 10.01 -6.81
N CYS A 299 -4.96 10.78 -6.66
CA CYS A 299 -5.70 10.88 -5.40
C CYS A 299 -6.30 9.53 -4.99
N ILE A 300 -6.88 8.79 -5.94
CA ILE A 300 -7.38 7.43 -5.69
C ILE A 300 -6.24 6.50 -5.29
N ALA A 301 -5.09 6.56 -5.97
CA ALA A 301 -3.92 5.73 -5.65
C ALA A 301 -3.41 5.99 -4.22
N ILE A 302 -3.39 7.27 -3.79
CA ILE A 302 -3.05 7.65 -2.40
C ILE A 302 -4.10 7.14 -1.42
N PHE A 303 -5.39 7.30 -1.72
CA PHE A 303 -6.47 6.78 -0.87
C PHE A 303 -6.42 5.26 -0.69
N LEU A 304 -6.01 4.54 -1.73
CA LEU A 304 -5.84 3.09 -1.70
C LEU A 304 -4.55 2.63 -1.01
N THR A 305 -3.69 3.55 -0.54
CA THR A 305 -2.47 3.19 0.20
C THR A 305 -2.87 2.37 1.43
N ASN A 306 -2.18 1.24 1.66
CA ASN A 306 -2.48 0.22 2.68
C ASN A 306 -3.73 -0.65 2.41
N ARG A 307 -4.38 -0.52 1.26
CA ARG A 307 -5.41 -1.47 0.79
C ARG A 307 -4.77 -2.59 -0.05
N ALA A 308 -5.51 -3.66 -0.28
CA ALA A 308 -5.05 -4.78 -1.10
C ALA A 308 -4.82 -4.36 -2.56
N SER A 309 -3.84 -4.97 -3.24
CA SER A 309 -3.54 -4.68 -4.65
C SER A 309 -4.71 -4.99 -5.58
N ALA A 310 -5.61 -5.88 -5.17
CA ALA A 310 -6.88 -6.14 -5.85
C ALA A 310 -7.72 -4.85 -6.02
N SER A 311 -7.73 -3.94 -5.03
CA SER A 311 -8.44 -2.67 -5.12
C SER A 311 -7.89 -1.79 -6.26
N TYR A 312 -6.56 -1.74 -6.42
CA TYR A 312 -5.93 -1.04 -7.54
C TYR A 312 -6.29 -1.68 -8.88
N LEU A 313 -6.24 -3.02 -8.96
CA LEU A 313 -6.58 -3.76 -10.17
C LEU A 313 -8.03 -3.53 -10.59
N PHE A 314 -9.00 -3.55 -9.66
CA PHE A 314 -10.41 -3.30 -9.99
C PHE A 314 -10.64 -1.88 -10.51
N VAL A 315 -10.06 -0.87 -9.86
CA VAL A 315 -10.13 0.52 -10.33
C VAL A 315 -9.48 0.64 -11.71
N GLY A 316 -8.31 0.03 -11.90
CA GLY A 316 -7.59 0.03 -13.17
C GLY A 316 -8.41 -0.61 -14.30
N LEU A 317 -8.95 -1.81 -14.09
CA LEU A 317 -9.78 -2.52 -15.08
C LEU A 317 -11.04 -1.72 -15.45
N TYR A 318 -11.69 -1.11 -14.46
CA TYR A 318 -12.85 -0.25 -14.70
C TYR A 318 -12.48 0.96 -15.56
N ALA A 319 -11.41 1.66 -15.17
CA ALA A 319 -10.93 2.83 -15.89
C ALA A 319 -10.49 2.49 -17.32
N VAL A 320 -9.77 1.38 -17.53
CA VAL A 320 -9.41 0.89 -18.86
C VAL A 320 -10.65 0.59 -19.71
N SER A 321 -11.67 -0.06 -19.13
CA SER A 321 -12.92 -0.34 -19.82
C SER A 321 -13.64 0.95 -20.24
N PHE A 322 -13.73 1.93 -19.34
CA PHE A 322 -14.29 3.24 -19.65
C PHE A 322 -13.53 3.96 -20.76
N LEU A 323 -12.19 3.99 -20.67
CA LEU A 323 -11.34 4.65 -21.68
C LEU A 323 -11.42 3.95 -23.05
N CYS A 324 -11.56 2.63 -23.10
CA CYS A 324 -11.81 1.88 -24.34
C CYS A 324 -13.12 2.31 -25.02
N LEU A 325 -14.19 2.45 -24.24
CA LEU A 325 -15.50 2.88 -24.75
C LEU A 325 -15.45 4.32 -25.23
N PHE A 326 -14.82 5.18 -24.43
CA PHE A 326 -14.65 6.58 -24.77
C PHE A 326 -13.83 6.76 -26.06
N ALA A 327 -12.68 6.07 -26.19
CA ALA A 327 -11.87 6.08 -27.40
C ALA A 327 -12.65 5.56 -28.62
N SER A 328 -13.37 4.44 -28.48
CA SER A 328 -14.22 3.90 -29.55
C SER A 328 -15.29 4.92 -30.01
N SER A 329 -15.90 5.62 -29.05
CA SER A 329 -16.91 6.65 -29.35
C SER A 329 -16.33 7.84 -30.12
N LEU A 330 -15.11 8.26 -29.78
CA LEU A 330 -14.41 9.32 -30.51
C LEU A 330 -14.06 8.89 -31.92
N THR A 331 -13.54 7.67 -32.09
CA THR A 331 -13.19 7.12 -33.40
C THR A 331 -14.41 7.04 -34.31
N GLN A 332 -15.55 6.52 -33.82
CA GLN A 332 -16.80 6.46 -34.58
C GLN A 332 -17.28 7.84 -35.03
N ARG A 333 -17.14 8.87 -34.17
CA ARG A 333 -17.50 10.25 -34.53
C ARG A 333 -16.58 10.83 -35.59
N VAL A 334 -15.26 10.63 -35.50
CA VAL A 334 -14.32 11.08 -36.54
C VAL A 334 -14.68 10.44 -37.88
N VAL A 335 -14.92 9.13 -37.90
CA VAL A 335 -15.33 8.41 -39.12
C VAL A 335 -16.66 8.92 -39.66
N ALA A 336 -17.64 9.23 -38.80
CA ALA A 336 -18.94 9.77 -39.23
C ALA A 336 -18.82 11.19 -39.83
N LEU A 337 -17.95 12.03 -39.27
CA LEU A 337 -17.66 13.37 -39.78
C LEU A 337 -16.93 13.32 -41.13
N GLU A 338 -16.03 12.35 -41.30
CA GLU A 338 -15.26 12.15 -42.54
C GLU A 338 -16.04 11.35 -43.61
N GLY A 339 -17.10 10.63 -43.21
CA GLY A 339 -17.84 9.68 -44.06
C GLY A 339 -19.27 10.10 -44.44
N GLY A 340 -19.67 11.35 -44.19
CA GLY A 340 -21.00 11.87 -44.57
C GLY A 340 -21.16 12.06 -46.10
N PRO A 341 -22.33 11.76 -46.72
CA PRO A 341 -22.52 11.82 -48.18
C PRO A 341 -22.40 13.20 -48.86
N ASP A 342 -22.34 14.32 -48.10
CA ASP A 342 -22.57 15.67 -48.65
C ASP A 342 -21.54 16.75 -48.25
N LEU A 343 -20.30 16.39 -47.90
CA LEU A 343 -19.26 17.40 -47.65
C LEU A 343 -18.37 17.58 -48.90
N PRO A 344 -18.31 18.78 -49.51
CA PRO A 344 -17.32 19.05 -50.55
C PRO A 344 -15.91 18.87 -49.97
N PRO A 345 -14.94 18.39 -50.77
CA PRO A 345 -13.57 18.19 -50.30
C PRO A 345 -13.04 19.49 -49.67
N PRO A 346 -12.24 19.41 -48.59
CA PRO A 346 -11.63 20.59 -47.99
C PRO A 346 -10.88 21.36 -49.08
N ALA A 347 -11.16 22.66 -49.16
CA ALA A 347 -10.63 23.54 -50.20
C ALA A 347 -9.12 23.33 -50.36
N SER A 348 -8.74 22.90 -51.55
CA SER A 348 -7.36 22.66 -51.96
C SER A 348 -6.51 23.89 -51.68
N ARG A 349 -5.58 23.79 -50.73
CA ARG A 349 -4.36 24.60 -50.79
C ARG A 349 -3.48 23.97 -51.88
N VAL A 350 -3.05 24.84 -52.79
CA VAL A 350 -2.33 24.58 -54.04
C VAL A 350 -1.24 23.49 -53.87
N PRO A 351 -1.14 22.51 -54.79
CA PRO A 351 -0.06 21.53 -54.75
C PRO A 351 1.26 22.15 -55.24
N ASP A 352 2.31 22.07 -54.42
CA ASP A 352 3.68 22.25 -54.88
C ASP A 352 4.13 21.04 -55.72
N PRO A 353 4.86 21.25 -56.84
CA PRO A 353 5.21 20.20 -57.78
C PRO A 353 6.54 19.54 -57.39
N VAL A 354 6.57 18.71 -56.36
CA VAL A 354 7.67 17.73 -56.21
C VAL A 354 7.10 16.42 -55.69
N GLY A 355 7.07 15.42 -56.56
CA GLY A 355 6.48 14.12 -56.30
C GLY A 355 7.09 13.41 -55.09
N PHE A 356 6.26 13.22 -54.07
CA PHE A 356 6.36 12.08 -53.17
C PHE A 356 4.98 11.42 -53.12
N ASN A 357 4.98 10.14 -53.46
CA ASN A 357 3.80 9.29 -53.59
C ASN A 357 3.01 9.28 -52.26
N CYS A 358 1.86 9.97 -52.24
CA CYS A 358 1.00 10.05 -51.07
C CYS A 358 0.37 8.68 -50.77
N TYR A 359 0.43 8.33 -49.49
CA TYR A 359 -0.15 7.12 -48.91
C TYR A 359 -1.62 6.94 -49.28
N ASP A 360 -1.95 5.69 -49.59
CA ASP A 360 -3.31 5.18 -49.75
C ASP A 360 -4.15 5.49 -48.49
N THR A 361 -5.12 6.39 -48.64
CA THR A 361 -6.11 6.80 -47.63
C THR A 361 -7.31 5.86 -47.60
N THR A 362 -7.16 4.60 -48.01
CA THR A 362 -8.25 3.62 -47.93
C THR A 362 -8.65 3.39 -46.48
N ARG A 363 -9.93 3.75 -46.24
CA ARG A 363 -10.82 3.45 -45.10
C ARG A 363 -10.21 2.68 -43.93
N PRO A 364 -10.31 3.20 -42.70
CA PRO A 364 -10.11 2.35 -41.55
C PRO A 364 -11.26 1.33 -41.49
N ASP A 365 -10.96 0.05 -41.73
CA ASP A 365 -11.91 -1.06 -41.58
C ASP A 365 -12.28 -1.24 -40.10
N PHE A 366 -13.24 -0.46 -39.59
CA PHE A 366 -13.74 -0.55 -38.22
C PHE A 366 -15.00 -1.42 -38.07
N ILE A 367 -15.38 -2.20 -39.08
CA ILE A 367 -16.64 -2.95 -39.04
C ILE A 367 -16.39 -4.41 -38.64
N HIS A 368 -16.52 -4.70 -37.35
CA HIS A 368 -16.98 -6.03 -36.92
C HIS A 368 -18.35 -5.92 -36.24
N LYS A 369 -19.33 -6.59 -36.86
CA LYS A 369 -20.68 -6.83 -36.33
C LYS A 369 -20.60 -7.75 -35.11
N GLY A 370 -20.96 -7.25 -33.93
CA GLY A 370 -21.13 -8.06 -32.72
C GLY A 370 -22.09 -7.36 -31.74
N GLY A 371 -23.17 -8.04 -31.37
CA GLY A 371 -24.29 -7.49 -30.59
C GLY A 371 -23.85 -6.89 -29.24
N THR A 372 -24.38 -5.70 -28.96
CA THR A 372 -24.16 -4.98 -27.70
C THR A 372 -25.01 -5.60 -26.59
N MET A 373 -24.38 -6.24 -25.60
CA MET A 373 -25.00 -6.30 -24.27
C MET A 373 -25.20 -4.85 -23.77
N PRO A 374 -26.31 -4.53 -23.07
CA PRO A 374 -26.56 -3.17 -22.63
C PRO A 374 -25.59 -2.77 -21.52
N LEU A 375 -24.48 -2.18 -21.97
CA LEU A 375 -23.35 -1.54 -21.28
C LEU A 375 -23.69 -0.78 -19.99
N LYS A 376 -24.93 -0.30 -19.86
CA LYS A 376 -25.48 0.34 -18.65
C LYS A 376 -25.52 -0.60 -17.44
N LEU A 377 -25.74 -1.91 -17.65
CA LEU A 377 -25.83 -2.90 -16.58
C LEU A 377 -24.46 -3.17 -15.93
N MET A 378 -23.37 -3.14 -16.72
CA MET A 378 -22.00 -3.30 -16.22
C MET A 378 -21.51 -2.09 -15.41
N VAL A 379 -21.89 -0.87 -15.82
CA VAL A 379 -21.52 0.36 -15.11
C VAL A 379 -22.23 0.45 -13.75
N VAL A 380 -23.51 0.07 -13.67
CA VAL A 380 -24.28 0.09 -12.42
C VAL A 380 -23.84 -1.02 -11.46
N LEU A 381 -23.56 -2.23 -11.96
CA LEU A 381 -23.03 -3.33 -11.13
C LEU A 381 -21.65 -2.99 -10.54
N GLY A 382 -20.81 -2.28 -11.30
CA GLY A 382 -19.50 -1.80 -10.85
C GLY A 382 -19.54 -0.76 -9.73
N VAL A 383 -20.51 0.18 -9.76
CA VAL A 383 -20.69 1.19 -8.68
C VAL A 383 -21.15 0.53 -7.37
N VAL A 384 -22.01 -0.48 -7.45
CA VAL A 384 -22.48 -1.26 -6.28
C VAL A 384 -21.35 -2.10 -5.67
N LEU A 385 -20.44 -2.63 -6.50
CA LEU A 385 -19.26 -3.41 -6.05
C LEU A 385 -18.15 -2.53 -5.44
N LEU A 386 -17.94 -1.31 -5.95
CA LEU A 386 -16.99 -0.33 -5.38
C LEU A 386 -17.41 0.16 -3.99
N ALA A 387 -18.72 0.39 -3.77
CA ALA A 387 -19.26 0.75 -2.46
C ALA A 387 -19.17 -0.40 -1.45
N ALA A 388 -19.24 -1.65 -1.91
CA ALA A 388 -19.20 -2.84 -1.05
C ALA A 388 -17.80 -3.18 -0.50
N GLN A 389 -16.71 -2.80 -1.19
CA GLN A 389 -15.34 -3.16 -0.79
C GLN A 389 -14.52 -2.04 -0.15
N ALA A 390 -14.88 -0.77 -0.35
CA ALA A 390 -14.21 0.35 0.31
C ALA A 390 -14.32 0.32 1.86
N LEU A 391 -15.31 -0.43 2.38
CA LEU A 391 -15.60 -0.59 3.81
C LEU A 391 -14.94 -1.83 4.46
N ALA A 392 -14.27 -2.70 3.69
CA ALA A 392 -13.58 -3.86 4.25
C ALA A 392 -12.13 -3.48 4.62
N GLU A 393 -11.89 -3.13 5.87
CA GLU A 393 -10.56 -3.30 6.46
C GLU A 393 -10.35 -4.79 6.72
N GLU A 394 -9.38 -5.40 6.04
CA GLU A 394 -9.04 -6.79 6.30
C GLU A 394 -8.05 -6.90 7.46
N PRO A 395 -8.23 -7.91 8.33
CA PRO A 395 -7.38 -8.11 9.50
C PRO A 395 -5.95 -8.44 9.10
N MET A 396 -4.98 -7.96 9.88
CA MET A 396 -3.56 -8.24 9.69
C MET A 396 -3.27 -9.76 9.72
N VAL A 397 -2.85 -10.32 8.59
CA VAL A 397 -2.47 -11.74 8.48
C VAL A 397 -0.94 -11.88 8.49
N LEU A 398 -0.41 -12.75 9.35
CA LEU A 398 1.04 -13.04 9.48
C LEU A 398 1.47 -14.05 8.40
N LYS A 399 2.27 -13.61 7.42
CA LYS A 399 2.49 -14.35 6.16
C LYS A 399 3.76 -15.18 6.17
N THR A 400 4.82 -14.71 6.83
CA THR A 400 6.12 -15.41 6.90
C THR A 400 6.38 -16.02 8.28
N VAL A 401 7.34 -16.95 8.36
CA VAL A 401 7.84 -17.44 9.67
C VAL A 401 8.41 -16.28 10.47
N GLN A 402 9.10 -15.34 9.82
CA GLN A 402 9.64 -14.14 10.45
C GLN A 402 8.52 -13.24 11.01
N ASP A 403 7.41 -13.08 10.29
CA ASP A 403 6.26 -12.29 10.77
C ASP A 403 5.67 -12.91 12.03
N LYS A 404 5.55 -14.25 12.05
CA LYS A 404 5.09 -14.99 13.23
C LYS A 404 6.05 -14.86 14.40
N VAL A 405 7.36 -14.91 14.15
CA VAL A 405 8.39 -14.68 15.17
C VAL A 405 8.27 -13.26 15.73
N ASN A 406 8.28 -12.24 14.89
CA ASN A 406 8.19 -10.83 15.30
C ASN A 406 6.89 -10.55 16.07
N TYR A 407 5.76 -11.07 15.58
CA TYR A 407 4.48 -10.98 16.27
C TYR A 407 4.51 -11.69 17.63
N SER A 408 5.09 -12.90 17.69
CA SER A 408 5.23 -13.63 18.95
C SER A 408 6.10 -12.90 19.97
N ILE A 409 7.14 -12.20 19.53
CA ILE A 409 7.97 -11.34 20.39
C ILE A 409 7.12 -10.21 20.96
N GLY A 410 6.38 -9.48 20.12
CA GLY A 410 5.48 -8.41 20.57
C GLY A 410 4.42 -8.89 21.56
N VAL A 411 3.79 -10.04 21.29
CA VAL A 411 2.82 -10.67 22.19
C VAL A 411 3.46 -11.04 23.53
N ASN A 412 4.65 -11.64 23.52
CA ASN A 412 5.34 -12.05 24.73
C ASN A 412 5.79 -10.86 25.59
N VAL A 413 6.26 -9.77 24.96
CA VAL A 413 6.62 -8.53 25.66
C VAL A 413 5.41 -7.98 26.39
N VAL A 414 4.29 -7.77 25.69
CA VAL A 414 3.07 -7.22 26.31
C VAL A 414 2.52 -8.14 27.40
N ARG A 415 2.53 -9.47 27.16
CA ARG A 415 2.06 -10.45 28.14
C ARG A 415 2.89 -10.43 29.42
N ASN A 416 4.21 -10.36 29.32
CA ASN A 416 5.12 -10.31 30.48
C ASN A 416 4.89 -9.05 31.32
N PHE A 417 4.77 -7.88 30.70
CA PHE A 417 4.52 -6.63 31.41
C PHE A 417 3.12 -6.56 32.03
N LYS A 418 2.11 -7.11 31.34
CA LYS A 418 0.74 -7.21 31.87
C LYS A 418 0.69 -8.14 33.09
N GLN A 419 1.42 -9.26 33.08
CA GLN A 419 1.55 -10.16 34.24
C GLN A 419 2.22 -9.47 35.44
N GLN A 420 3.10 -8.50 35.20
CA GLN A 420 3.79 -7.75 36.25
C GLN A 420 3.01 -6.52 36.74
N GLY A 421 1.86 -6.22 36.14
CA GLY A 421 1.04 -5.05 36.49
C GLY A 421 1.71 -3.72 36.15
N THR A 422 2.59 -3.71 35.13
CA THR A 422 3.24 -2.51 34.62
C THR A 422 2.44 -1.97 33.45
N GLY A 423 2.07 -0.69 33.49
CA GLY A 423 1.40 -0.02 32.38
C GLY A 423 2.35 0.12 31.18
N ILE A 424 1.85 -0.18 29.98
CA ILE A 424 2.61 -0.02 28.74
C ILE A 424 1.96 1.11 27.93
N ASP A 425 2.76 2.11 27.59
CA ASP A 425 2.45 3.07 26.53
C ASP A 425 3.04 2.54 25.23
N LEU A 426 2.17 2.16 24.28
CA LEU A 426 2.57 1.50 23.05
C LEU A 426 3.36 2.44 22.11
N ASP A 427 3.05 3.73 22.13
CA ASP A 427 3.70 4.71 21.26
C ASP A 427 5.16 4.93 21.71
N ILE A 428 5.36 5.08 23.02
CA ILE A 428 6.70 5.23 23.62
C ILE A 428 7.52 3.94 23.45
N LEU A 429 6.91 2.76 23.68
CA LEU A 429 7.58 1.47 23.51
C LEU A 429 8.05 1.27 22.06
N THR A 430 7.17 1.56 21.10
CA THR A 430 7.48 1.41 19.68
C THR A 430 8.57 2.38 19.25
N GLN A 431 8.56 3.61 19.76
CA GLN A 431 9.62 4.59 19.50
C GLN A 431 10.98 4.10 20.03
N GLY A 432 11.04 3.60 21.27
CA GLY A 432 12.27 3.05 21.84
C GLY A 432 12.83 1.87 21.05
N MET A 433 11.96 0.98 20.55
CA MET A 433 12.37 -0.13 19.67
C MET A 433 12.95 0.36 18.33
N LYS A 434 12.32 1.38 17.72
CA LYS A 434 12.80 1.99 16.47
C LYS A 434 14.17 2.65 16.66
N ASP A 435 14.34 3.42 17.74
CA ASP A 435 15.58 4.13 18.03
C ASP A 435 16.75 3.16 18.28
N ALA A 436 16.50 2.08 19.03
CA ALA A 436 17.49 1.03 19.26
C ALA A 436 17.87 0.27 17.98
N LEU A 437 16.90 -0.05 17.12
CA LEU A 437 17.14 -0.78 15.87
C LEU A 437 17.91 0.07 14.84
N ALA A 438 17.63 1.38 14.79
CA ALA A 438 18.28 2.31 13.88
C ALA A 438 19.72 2.66 14.29
N GLY A 439 20.20 2.21 15.46
CA GLY A 439 21.49 2.63 16.02
C GLY A 439 21.58 4.14 16.28
N GLY A 440 20.42 4.79 16.45
CA GLY A 440 20.29 6.23 16.62
C GLY A 440 20.52 6.69 18.05
N LYS A 441 20.37 8.00 18.29
CA LYS A 441 20.45 8.59 19.63
C LYS A 441 19.20 8.21 20.44
N LEU A 442 19.38 7.46 21.52
CA LEU A 442 18.31 7.12 22.46
C LEU A 442 17.81 8.37 23.21
N LEU A 443 16.53 8.38 23.58
CA LEU A 443 15.90 9.44 24.37
C LEU A 443 16.36 9.47 25.83
N MET A 444 17.04 8.41 26.28
CA MET A 444 17.65 8.27 27.60
C MET A 444 19.09 7.82 27.45
N THR A 445 19.94 8.23 28.37
CA THR A 445 21.30 7.71 28.46
C THR A 445 21.30 6.25 28.92
N GLU A 446 22.36 5.51 28.59
CA GLU A 446 22.52 4.12 29.06
C GLU A 446 22.48 3.99 30.60
N GLU A 447 22.98 5.01 31.30
CA GLU A 447 22.95 5.04 32.76
C GLU A 447 21.52 5.21 33.30
N GLU A 448 20.72 6.08 32.69
CA GLU A 448 19.31 6.28 33.04
C GLU A 448 18.48 5.04 32.73
N LEU A 449 18.74 4.37 31.60
CA LEU A 449 18.09 3.08 31.27
C LEU A 449 18.38 2.03 32.34
N ARG A 450 19.65 1.88 32.74
CA ARG A 450 20.05 0.92 33.78
C ARG A 450 19.40 1.22 35.14
N LYS A 451 19.39 2.49 35.56
CA LYS A 451 18.74 2.92 36.81
C LYS A 451 17.23 2.68 36.79
N THR A 452 16.59 2.98 35.66
CA THR A 452 15.13 2.80 35.49
C THR A 452 14.77 1.32 35.54
N MET A 453 15.51 0.46 34.84
CA MET A 453 15.26 -1.00 34.89
C MET A 453 15.53 -1.59 36.27
N ALA A 454 16.54 -1.12 37.00
CA ALA A 454 16.78 -1.55 38.38
C ALA A 454 15.64 -1.16 39.33
N ALA A 455 15.08 0.05 39.17
CA ALA A 455 13.93 0.52 39.94
C ALA A 455 12.67 -0.31 39.63
N VAL A 456 12.38 -0.57 38.34
CA VAL A 456 11.27 -1.42 37.91
C VAL A 456 11.42 -2.83 38.49
N GLN A 457 12.61 -3.42 38.43
CA GLN A 457 12.85 -4.76 38.96
C GLN A 457 12.66 -4.83 40.49
N THR A 458 13.09 -3.80 41.21
CA THR A 458 12.87 -3.70 42.67
C THR A 458 11.38 -3.63 43.01
N GLU A 459 10.62 -2.83 42.27
CA GLU A 459 9.16 -2.72 42.48
C GLU A 459 8.43 -4.03 42.13
N VAL A 460 8.81 -4.70 41.04
CA VAL A 460 8.24 -6.02 40.68
C VAL A 460 8.49 -7.04 41.78
N LEU A 461 9.71 -7.10 42.33
CA LEU A 461 10.04 -7.99 43.45
C LEU A 461 9.23 -7.66 44.71
N ARG A 462 9.05 -6.37 45.01
CA ARG A 462 8.23 -5.92 46.15
C ARG A 462 6.78 -6.37 45.98
N ARG A 463 6.19 -6.17 44.79
CA ARG A 463 4.82 -6.59 44.48
C ARG A 463 4.65 -8.11 44.58
N GLN A 464 5.60 -8.88 44.06
CA GLN A 464 5.58 -10.35 44.15
C GLN A 464 5.60 -10.87 45.60
N LYS A 465 6.29 -10.16 46.52
CA LYS A 465 6.30 -10.53 47.94
C LYS A 465 5.06 -10.10 48.71
N VAL A 466 4.51 -8.92 48.39
CA VAL A 466 3.40 -8.32 49.15
C VAL A 466 2.04 -8.84 48.69
N ALA A 467 1.83 -9.05 47.38
CA ALA A 467 0.54 -9.47 46.84
C ALA A 467 -0.01 -10.78 47.46
N PRO A 468 0.79 -11.84 47.65
CA PRO A 468 0.31 -13.06 48.31
C PRO A 468 -0.11 -12.86 49.77
N ILE A 469 0.53 -11.92 50.47
CA ILE A 469 0.22 -11.59 51.87
C ILE A 469 -1.11 -10.85 51.95
N VAL A 470 -1.32 -9.88 51.06
CA VAL A 470 -2.57 -9.12 50.96
C VAL A 470 -3.72 -10.05 50.57
N ALA A 471 -3.56 -10.85 49.52
CA ALA A 471 -4.56 -11.82 49.07
C ALA A 471 -4.95 -12.82 50.17
N ALA A 472 -3.97 -13.35 50.92
CA ALA A 472 -4.22 -14.24 52.05
C ALA A 472 -5.06 -13.55 53.15
N LYS A 473 -4.76 -12.28 53.46
CA LYS A 473 -5.48 -11.51 54.48
C LYS A 473 -6.91 -11.19 54.03
N GLU A 474 -7.10 -10.73 52.80
CA GLU A 474 -8.42 -10.47 52.21
C GLU A 474 -9.27 -11.73 52.17
N GLY A 475 -8.69 -12.86 51.75
CA GLY A 475 -9.35 -14.16 51.75
C GLY A 475 -9.79 -14.60 53.15
N GLN A 476 -8.94 -14.43 54.17
CA GLN A 476 -9.29 -14.74 55.55
C GLN A 476 -10.42 -13.85 56.08
N SER A 477 -10.34 -12.54 55.84
CA SER A 477 -11.38 -11.59 56.24
C SER A 477 -12.72 -11.91 55.57
N PHE A 478 -12.71 -12.18 54.27
CA PHE A 478 -13.90 -12.57 53.52
C PHE A 478 -14.53 -13.85 54.07
N LEU A 479 -13.75 -14.92 54.28
CA LEU A 479 -14.26 -16.19 54.80
C LEU A 479 -14.79 -16.05 56.25
N ALA A 480 -14.18 -15.20 57.07
CA ALA A 480 -14.62 -14.94 58.43
C ALA A 480 -15.98 -14.22 58.50
N GLU A 481 -16.27 -13.34 57.53
CA GLU A 481 -17.58 -12.71 57.37
C GLU A 481 -18.58 -13.65 56.68
N ASN A 482 -18.14 -14.37 55.65
CA ASN A 482 -19.02 -15.19 54.83
C ASN A 482 -19.66 -16.35 55.61
N LYS A 483 -18.95 -16.93 56.59
CA LYS A 483 -19.51 -17.97 57.47
C LYS A 483 -20.69 -17.51 58.33
N THR A 484 -20.88 -16.20 58.52
CA THR A 484 -22.01 -15.67 59.30
C THR A 484 -23.22 -15.35 58.43
N LYS A 485 -23.13 -15.50 57.10
CA LYS A 485 -24.22 -15.24 56.16
C LYS A 485 -25.22 -16.39 56.15
N GLU A 486 -26.50 -16.04 55.98
CA GLU A 486 -27.58 -17.02 55.96
C GLU A 486 -27.43 -18.04 54.81
N GLY A 487 -27.54 -19.32 55.16
CA GLY A 487 -27.43 -20.45 54.23
C GLY A 487 -26.00 -20.88 53.90
N VAL A 488 -24.97 -20.27 54.51
CA VAL A 488 -23.57 -20.70 54.35
C VAL A 488 -23.21 -21.73 55.42
N ILE A 489 -22.68 -22.87 55.00
CA ILE A 489 -22.22 -23.95 55.87
C ILE A 489 -20.69 -24.05 55.76
N THR A 490 -20.00 -24.20 56.90
CA THR A 490 -18.54 -24.37 56.96
C THR A 490 -18.17 -25.79 57.37
N LEU A 491 -17.32 -26.45 56.58
CA LEU A 491 -16.79 -27.78 56.86
C LEU A 491 -15.52 -27.72 57.73
N PRO A 492 -15.13 -28.82 58.41
CA PRO A 492 -13.90 -28.89 59.20
C PRO A 492 -12.62 -28.56 58.42
N SER A 493 -12.60 -28.79 57.11
CA SER A 493 -11.49 -28.43 56.21
C SER A 493 -11.32 -26.92 56.03
N GLY A 494 -12.32 -26.12 56.43
CA GLY A 494 -12.40 -24.68 56.18
C GLY A 494 -13.10 -24.33 54.87
N LEU A 495 -13.52 -25.31 54.07
CA LEU A 495 -14.40 -25.09 52.92
C LEU A 495 -15.75 -24.52 53.38
N GLN A 496 -16.24 -23.49 52.70
CA GLN A 496 -17.61 -23.00 52.91
C GLN A 496 -18.42 -23.21 51.65
N TYR A 497 -19.71 -23.49 51.80
CA TYR A 497 -20.61 -23.60 50.67
C TYR A 497 -22.01 -23.08 50.98
N LYS A 498 -22.74 -22.74 49.92
CA LYS A 498 -24.16 -22.41 49.95
C LYS A 498 -24.89 -23.22 48.89
N VAL A 499 -25.97 -23.89 49.27
CA VAL A 499 -26.82 -24.63 48.33
C VAL A 499 -27.70 -23.64 47.58
N LEU A 500 -27.52 -23.54 46.26
CA LEU A 500 -28.35 -22.69 45.40
C LEU A 500 -29.57 -23.44 44.88
N LYS A 501 -29.41 -24.74 44.59
CA LYS A 501 -30.46 -25.65 44.16
C LYS A 501 -30.24 -27.03 44.77
N ALA A 502 -31.26 -27.57 45.43
CA ALA A 502 -31.22 -28.92 45.97
C ALA A 502 -31.34 -29.96 44.85
N GLY A 503 -30.58 -31.05 44.96
CA GLY A 503 -30.67 -32.23 44.11
C GLY A 503 -31.19 -33.42 44.91
N SER A 504 -31.63 -34.46 44.21
CA SER A 504 -32.19 -35.68 44.81
C SER A 504 -31.52 -36.97 44.33
N GLY A 505 -30.52 -36.87 43.45
CA GLY A 505 -29.81 -38.03 42.93
C GLY A 505 -28.71 -38.56 43.87
N ARG A 506 -28.12 -39.70 43.49
CA ARG A 506 -27.02 -40.35 44.23
C ARG A 506 -25.86 -39.37 44.46
N MET A 507 -25.25 -39.42 45.64
CA MET A 507 -24.00 -38.68 45.91
C MET A 507 -22.79 -39.43 45.33
N PRO A 508 -21.83 -38.72 44.69
CA PRO A 508 -20.58 -39.31 44.21
C PRO A 508 -19.72 -39.89 45.34
N VAL A 509 -18.99 -40.96 45.04
CA VAL A 509 -17.99 -41.56 45.94
C VAL A 509 -16.58 -41.47 45.37
N ASP A 510 -15.57 -41.84 46.15
CA ASP A 510 -14.18 -41.86 45.68
C ASP A 510 -14.00 -42.76 44.45
N GLY A 511 -13.37 -42.20 43.42
CA GLY A 511 -13.15 -42.85 42.13
C GLY A 511 -14.23 -42.58 41.08
N ASP A 512 -15.39 -42.04 41.46
CA ASP A 512 -16.45 -41.69 40.51
C ASP A 512 -15.97 -40.58 39.54
N LEU A 513 -16.45 -40.66 38.29
CA LEU A 513 -16.33 -39.58 37.32
C LEU A 513 -17.66 -38.82 37.26
N VAL A 514 -17.62 -37.51 37.46
CA VAL A 514 -18.84 -36.68 37.50
C VAL A 514 -18.86 -35.68 36.38
N LEU A 515 -20.04 -35.45 35.81
CA LEU A 515 -20.27 -34.46 34.78
C LEU A 515 -20.84 -33.18 35.41
N CYS A 516 -20.15 -32.06 35.26
CA CYS A 516 -20.52 -30.81 35.92
C CYS A 516 -20.53 -29.62 34.96
N ASN A 517 -21.43 -28.67 35.22
CA ASN A 517 -21.26 -27.29 34.79
C ASN A 517 -20.64 -26.48 35.92
N TYR A 518 -19.75 -25.54 35.60
CA TYR A 518 -19.13 -24.72 36.64
C TYR A 518 -18.72 -23.34 36.16
N ARG A 519 -18.56 -22.43 37.12
CA ARG A 519 -18.07 -21.07 36.91
C ARG A 519 -17.19 -20.66 38.09
N GLY A 520 -15.95 -20.29 37.81
CA GLY A 520 -14.95 -19.89 38.81
C GLY A 520 -14.64 -18.40 38.75
N THR A 521 -14.75 -17.71 39.89
CA THR A 521 -14.42 -16.29 40.04
C THR A 521 -13.49 -16.02 41.23
N LEU A 522 -12.76 -14.91 41.14
CA LEU A 522 -12.01 -14.33 42.25
C LEU A 522 -12.93 -13.45 43.13
N LEU A 523 -12.47 -13.08 44.33
CA LEU A 523 -13.24 -12.21 45.24
C LEU A 523 -13.59 -10.83 44.63
N ASN A 524 -12.77 -10.34 43.69
CA ASN A 524 -13.03 -9.09 42.95
C ASN A 524 -14.03 -9.25 41.78
N GLY A 525 -14.61 -10.44 41.59
CA GLY A 525 -15.57 -10.75 40.54
C GLY A 525 -14.96 -11.16 39.20
N ASN A 526 -13.62 -11.12 39.04
CA ASN A 526 -12.97 -11.56 37.83
C ASN A 526 -13.11 -13.07 37.63
N GLU A 527 -13.59 -13.47 36.46
CA GLU A 527 -13.75 -14.87 36.08
C GLU A 527 -12.41 -15.47 35.62
N PHE A 528 -12.05 -16.63 36.17
CA PHE A 528 -10.80 -17.33 35.85
C PHE A 528 -11.02 -18.62 35.06
N ASP A 529 -12.24 -19.18 35.09
CA ASP A 529 -12.63 -20.37 34.34
C ASP A 529 -14.16 -20.54 34.27
N ARG A 530 -14.65 -21.22 33.24
CA ARG A 530 -16.06 -21.62 33.12
C ARG A 530 -16.24 -22.83 32.22
N SER A 531 -17.29 -23.61 32.46
CA SER A 531 -17.86 -24.49 31.44
C SER A 531 -18.85 -23.73 30.54
N TYR A 532 -19.09 -24.29 29.36
CA TYR A 532 -20.19 -23.86 28.49
C TYR A 532 -21.40 -24.78 28.71
N PRO A 533 -22.64 -24.26 28.76
CA PRO A 533 -23.82 -25.07 29.03
C PRO A 533 -24.02 -26.25 28.06
N ASP A 534 -23.57 -26.13 26.81
CA ASP A 534 -23.60 -27.16 25.78
C ASP A 534 -22.41 -28.14 25.86
N ARG A 535 -21.43 -27.88 26.73
CA ARG A 535 -20.20 -28.67 26.88
C ARG A 535 -19.80 -28.81 28.36
N PRO A 536 -20.53 -29.63 29.13
CA PRO A 536 -20.18 -29.90 30.52
C PRO A 536 -18.84 -30.64 30.65
N VAL A 537 -18.14 -30.41 31.75
CA VAL A 537 -16.79 -30.92 32.00
C VAL A 537 -16.84 -32.12 32.94
N THR A 538 -16.00 -33.12 32.68
CA THR A 538 -15.90 -34.31 33.55
C THR A 538 -14.79 -34.10 34.59
N PHE A 539 -15.12 -34.27 35.87
CA PHE A 539 -14.17 -34.24 36.98
C PHE A 539 -14.06 -35.63 37.62
N SER A 540 -12.89 -35.96 38.14
CA SER A 540 -12.69 -37.16 38.95
C SER A 540 -12.84 -36.82 40.42
N VAL A 541 -13.69 -37.55 41.13
CA VAL A 541 -13.87 -37.43 42.58
C VAL A 541 -12.78 -38.23 43.27
N ARG A 542 -11.59 -37.64 43.33
CA ARG A 542 -10.41 -38.24 43.95
C ARG A 542 -9.70 -37.22 44.85
N GLU A 543 -9.25 -37.69 46.00
CA GLU A 543 -8.37 -36.94 46.88
C GLU A 543 -7.04 -36.59 46.18
N GLY A 544 -6.69 -35.30 46.16
CA GLY A 544 -5.51 -34.77 45.47
C GLY A 544 -5.70 -34.47 43.96
N GLY A 545 -6.93 -34.57 43.43
CA GLY A 545 -7.23 -34.22 42.04
C GLY A 545 -7.31 -32.71 41.81
N GLY A 546 -6.19 -32.01 41.65
CA GLY A 546 -6.08 -30.63 41.13
C GLY A 546 -6.70 -29.48 41.96
N MET A 547 -7.78 -29.71 42.71
CA MET A 547 -8.46 -28.77 43.60
C MET A 547 -9.18 -29.54 44.72
N PRO A 548 -8.51 -29.80 45.87
CA PRO A 548 -9.05 -30.62 46.95
C PRO A 548 -10.43 -30.21 47.46
N GLY A 549 -10.70 -28.90 47.54
CA GLY A 549 -11.99 -28.38 48.00
C GLY A 549 -13.17 -28.71 47.08
N LEU A 550 -12.93 -28.81 45.76
CA LEU A 550 -13.95 -29.23 44.82
C LEU A 550 -14.25 -30.73 44.99
N SER A 551 -13.22 -31.56 45.15
CA SER A 551 -13.39 -33.00 45.37
C SER A 551 -14.14 -33.29 46.67
N GLU A 552 -13.87 -32.54 47.74
CA GLU A 552 -14.60 -32.63 49.01
C GLU A 552 -16.08 -32.24 48.84
N ALA A 553 -16.36 -31.10 48.18
CA ALA A 553 -17.73 -30.66 47.92
C ALA A 553 -18.53 -31.68 47.11
N LEU A 554 -17.95 -32.22 46.03
CA LEU A 554 -18.65 -33.13 45.12
C LEU A 554 -19.16 -34.39 45.83
N LYS A 555 -18.46 -34.90 46.85
CA LYS A 555 -18.90 -36.07 47.64
C LYS A 555 -20.15 -35.79 48.50
N LEU A 556 -20.43 -34.51 48.77
CA LEU A 556 -21.56 -34.07 49.57
C LEU A 556 -22.73 -33.56 48.71
N MET A 557 -22.52 -33.43 47.40
CA MET A 557 -23.51 -32.92 46.46
C MET A 557 -24.37 -34.05 45.90
N PRO A 558 -25.69 -34.06 46.14
CA PRO A 558 -26.61 -34.93 45.41
C PRO A 558 -26.62 -34.56 43.93
N VAL A 559 -26.68 -35.55 43.03
CA VAL A 559 -26.84 -35.27 41.59
C VAL A 559 -28.11 -34.43 41.35
N GLY A 560 -27.98 -33.43 40.47
CA GLY A 560 -29.00 -32.42 40.16
C GLY A 560 -28.93 -31.16 41.03
N SER A 561 -28.00 -31.09 41.99
CA SER A 561 -27.80 -29.92 42.84
C SER A 561 -26.87 -28.89 42.20
N MET A 562 -27.05 -27.63 42.60
CA MET A 562 -26.16 -26.51 42.25
C MET A 562 -25.71 -25.81 43.53
N TRP A 563 -24.40 -25.72 43.73
CA TRP A 563 -23.79 -25.16 44.94
C TRP A 563 -22.84 -24.04 44.58
N GLN A 564 -22.72 -23.05 45.47
CA GLN A 564 -21.67 -22.05 45.42
C GLN A 564 -20.65 -22.37 46.52
N LEU A 565 -19.41 -22.64 46.11
CA LEU A 565 -18.30 -23.01 46.97
C LEU A 565 -17.39 -21.80 47.18
N TYR A 566 -16.94 -21.59 48.40
CA TYR A 566 -15.93 -20.59 48.77
C TYR A 566 -14.70 -21.34 49.27
N ILE A 567 -13.71 -21.44 48.39
CA ILE A 567 -12.59 -22.37 48.56
C ILE A 567 -11.37 -21.60 49.06
N PRO A 568 -10.90 -21.84 50.31
CA PRO A 568 -9.68 -21.21 50.81
C PRO A 568 -8.46 -21.68 50.01
N PRO A 569 -7.35 -20.92 50.00
CA PRO A 569 -6.23 -21.19 49.10
C PRO A 569 -5.63 -22.59 49.24
N ARG A 570 -5.58 -23.13 50.47
CA ARG A 570 -5.06 -24.48 50.76
C ARG A 570 -5.88 -25.61 50.11
N LEU A 571 -7.17 -25.37 49.88
CA LEU A 571 -8.07 -26.29 49.19
C LEU A 571 -8.26 -25.94 47.70
N GLY A 572 -7.66 -24.83 47.26
CA GLY A 572 -7.66 -24.32 45.89
C GLY A 572 -6.27 -24.44 45.23
N TYR A 573 -5.74 -23.31 44.74
CA TYR A 573 -4.47 -23.25 44.00
C TYR A 573 -3.23 -22.89 44.85
N GLY A 574 -3.41 -22.66 46.15
CA GLY A 574 -2.32 -22.47 47.13
C GLY A 574 -1.35 -21.32 46.82
N GLU A 575 -0.12 -21.46 47.31
CA GLU A 575 0.94 -20.44 47.22
C GLU A 575 1.47 -20.21 45.79
N ARG A 576 1.18 -21.13 44.87
CA ARG A 576 1.63 -21.01 43.47
C ARG A 576 0.61 -20.31 42.58
N GLY A 577 -0.67 -20.31 42.96
CA GLY A 577 -1.75 -19.83 42.10
C GLY A 577 -1.91 -20.68 40.83
N ARG A 578 -2.63 -20.16 39.84
CA ARG A 578 -2.83 -20.80 38.53
C ARG A 578 -2.81 -19.77 37.40
N THR A 579 -1.97 -20.01 36.39
CA THR A 579 -2.05 -19.29 35.11
C THR A 579 -3.26 -19.78 34.31
N SER A 580 -4.12 -18.87 33.83
CA SER A 580 -5.23 -19.22 32.94
C SER A 580 -4.90 -18.94 31.47
N LEU A 581 -5.34 -19.83 30.58
CA LEU A 581 -5.34 -19.62 29.12
C LEU A 581 -6.63 -18.94 28.63
N ILE A 582 -7.71 -19.06 29.42
CA ILE A 582 -9.05 -18.54 29.13
C ILE A 582 -9.57 -17.92 30.44
N GLY A 583 -9.41 -16.60 30.59
CA GLY A 583 -9.82 -15.86 31.80
C GLY A 583 -8.67 -15.24 32.59
N SER A 584 -8.98 -14.68 33.76
CA SER A 584 -7.99 -14.04 34.64
C SER A 584 -7.11 -15.09 35.32
N PRO A 585 -5.79 -14.83 35.53
CA PRO A 585 -4.97 -15.72 36.35
C PRO A 585 -5.43 -15.69 37.81
N VAL A 586 -5.28 -16.82 38.51
CA VAL A 586 -5.47 -16.89 39.96
C VAL A 586 -4.12 -16.66 40.63
N GLY A 587 -4.03 -15.62 41.43
CA GLY A 587 -2.83 -15.25 42.16
C GLY A 587 -2.48 -16.24 43.29
N PRO A 588 -1.22 -16.25 43.76
CA PRO A 588 -0.82 -16.93 44.98
C PRO A 588 -1.72 -16.58 46.17
N ASN A 589 -2.13 -17.60 46.92
CA ASN A 589 -2.93 -17.46 48.15
C ASN A 589 -4.30 -16.76 47.98
N GLU A 590 -4.86 -16.74 46.78
CA GLU A 590 -6.21 -16.22 46.56
C GLU A 590 -7.29 -17.22 46.96
N THR A 591 -8.30 -16.73 47.67
CA THR A 591 -9.57 -17.45 47.88
C THR A 591 -10.40 -17.33 46.61
N ILE A 592 -11.00 -18.44 46.18
CA ILE A 592 -11.81 -18.51 44.97
C ILE A 592 -13.26 -18.87 45.28
N ILE A 593 -14.16 -18.43 44.40
CA ILE A 593 -15.58 -18.77 44.44
C ILE A 593 -15.87 -19.64 43.23
N VAL A 594 -16.50 -20.80 43.45
CA VAL A 594 -16.84 -21.74 42.38
C VAL A 594 -18.32 -22.10 42.48
N GLU A 595 -19.09 -21.71 41.47
CA GLU A 595 -20.44 -22.22 41.29
C GLU A 595 -20.35 -23.52 40.49
N VAL A 596 -20.92 -24.60 41.00
CA VAL A 596 -20.90 -25.91 40.37
C VAL A 596 -22.28 -26.54 40.38
N GLU A 597 -22.72 -27.02 39.23
CA GLU A 597 -23.92 -27.82 39.04
C GLU A 597 -23.50 -29.24 38.69
N LEU A 598 -23.89 -30.20 39.55
CA LEU A 598 -23.59 -31.62 39.36
C LEU A 598 -24.70 -32.26 38.52
N LEU A 599 -24.40 -32.62 37.28
CA LEU A 599 -25.38 -33.11 36.31
C LEU A 599 -25.58 -34.62 36.39
N ALA A 600 -24.49 -35.38 36.46
CA ALA A 600 -24.54 -36.85 36.47
C ALA A 600 -23.25 -37.46 37.04
N ILE A 601 -23.33 -38.72 37.46
CA ILE A 601 -22.19 -39.60 37.68
C ILE A 601 -22.10 -40.55 36.47
N LYS A 602 -20.91 -40.69 35.88
CA LYS A 602 -20.65 -41.52 34.70
C LYS A 602 -20.43 -42.98 35.03
#